data_AF-A0A662IWU3-F1
#
_entry.id   AF-A0A662IWU3-F1
#
_cell.length_a   1.000
_cell.length_b   1.000
_cell.length_c   1.000
_cell.angle_alpha   90.00
_cell.angle_beta   90.00
_cell.angle_gamma   90.00
#
_symmetry.space_group_name_H-M   'P 1'
#
loop_
_entity.id
_entity.type
_entity.pdbx_description
1 polymer ?
#
loop_
_entity_poly.entity_id
_entity_poly.type
_entity_poly.pdbx_seq_one_letter_code
_entity_poly.pdbx_strand_id
1 'polypeptide(L)'
;MVEGAYMFDWSTISTLIAQAFNALEDLINNLLTQTLFKARPELAEQFSGPISLLVSLTALYLLLTFITAAKKTIGIILIIGWALLIVAIVLTTMPSA
;
A
#
# COMPACT_ATOMS: atom_id res chain seq x y z
N MET A 1 31.56 8.35 -22.13
CA MET A 1 31.26 6.93 -22.37
C MET A 1 29.90 6.67 -21.74
N VAL A 2 28.92 6.34 -22.58
CA VAL A 2 27.50 6.00 -22.34
C VAL A 2 26.89 6.38 -20.98
N GLU A 3 26.14 7.49 -20.97
CA GLU A 3 25.06 7.78 -20.02
C GLU A 3 23.99 6.66 -20.12
N GLY A 4 24.12 5.65 -19.26
CA GLY A 4 23.11 4.63 -19.05
C GLY A 4 22.03 5.16 -18.11
N ALA A 5 20.89 5.53 -18.70
CA ALA A 5 19.70 6.02 -18.03
C ALA A 5 19.25 5.14 -16.84
N TYR A 6 19.35 5.69 -15.63
CA TYR A 6 18.55 5.24 -14.49
C TYR A 6 17.11 5.71 -14.69
N MET A 7 16.30 4.97 -15.46
CA MET A 7 14.88 5.34 -15.62
C MET A 7 13.99 4.78 -14.49
N PHE A 8 14.48 3.86 -13.67
CA PHE A 8 13.76 3.33 -12.51
C PHE A 8 14.71 2.92 -11.38
N ASP A 9 14.71 3.70 -10.31
CA ASP A 9 15.50 3.41 -9.11
C ASP A 9 14.71 2.51 -8.14
N TRP A 10 15.01 1.22 -8.17
CA TRP A 10 14.41 0.22 -7.28
C TRP A 10 14.63 0.53 -5.79
N SER A 11 15.67 1.30 -5.44
CA SER A 11 15.94 1.69 -4.07
C SER A 11 14.94 2.74 -3.56
N THR A 12 14.41 3.58 -4.45
CA THR A 12 13.36 4.53 -4.10
C THR A 12 12.09 3.78 -3.66
N ILE A 13 11.72 2.71 -4.37
CA ILE A 13 10.52 1.92 -4.05
C ILE A 13 10.67 1.15 -2.75
N SER A 14 11.80 0.47 -2.55
CA SER A 14 12.05 -0.23 -1.29
C SER A 14 12.06 0.73 -0.10
N THR A 15 12.63 1.93 -0.28
CA THR A 15 12.64 2.99 0.73
C THR A 15 11.23 3.49 1.04
N LEU A 16 10.40 3.74 0.03
CA LEU A 16 9.01 4.18 0.22
C LEU A 16 8.17 3.13 0.96
N ILE A 17 8.34 1.84 0.62
CA ILE A 17 7.64 0.73 1.29
C ILE A 17 8.08 0.63 2.75
N ALA A 18 9.39 0.67 3.03
CA ALA A 18 9.92 0.63 4.38
C ALA A 18 9.45 1.84 5.21
N GLN A 19 9.45 3.03 4.62
CA GLN A 19 9.02 4.26 5.28
C GLN A 19 7.51 4.21 5.61
N ALA A 20 6.68 3.69 4.70
CA ALA A 20 5.26 3.49 4.95
C ALA A 20 5.01 2.45 6.06
N PHE A 21 5.76 1.34 6.06
CA PHE A 21 5.67 0.32 7.11
C PHE A 21 6.04 0.88 8.48
N ASN A 22 7.18 1.56 8.60
CA ASN A 22 7.62 2.18 9.85
C ASN A 22 6.64 3.25 10.33
N ALA A 23 6.08 4.07 9.41
CA ALA A 23 5.07 5.06 9.76
C ALA A 23 3.79 4.41 10.33
N LEU A 24 3.39 3.24 9.82
CA LEU A 24 2.26 2.49 10.35
C LEU A 24 2.56 1.90 11.73
N GLU A 25 3.74 1.31 11.94
CA GLU A 25 4.17 0.84 13.26
C GLU A 25 4.17 1.97 14.29
N ASP A 26 4.75 3.13 13.95
CA ASP A 26 4.76 4.31 14.80
C ASP A 26 3.36 4.82 15.11
N LEU A 27 2.47 4.83 14.12
CA LEU A 27 1.08 5.24 14.32
C LEU A 27 0.36 4.31 15.31
N ILE A 28 0.49 2.99 15.14
CA ILE A 28 -0.16 2.01 16.02
C ILE A 28 0.44 2.08 17.43
N ASN A 29 1.78 2.19 17.54
CA ASN A 29 2.46 2.35 18.83
C ASN A 29 2.04 3.65 19.54
N ASN A 30 1.88 4.74 18.81
CA ASN A 30 1.38 6.00 19.36
C ASN A 30 -0.06 5.87 19.86
N LEU A 31 -0.94 5.19 19.13
CA LEU A 31 -2.31 4.93 19.58
C LEU A 31 -2.33 4.08 20.84
N LEU A 32 -1.57 2.98 20.89
CA LEU A 32 -1.43 2.13 22.08
C LEU A 32 -0.87 2.91 23.27
N THR A 33 0.14 3.75 23.04
CA THR A 33 0.75 4.57 24.09
C THR A 33 -0.23 5.59 24.65
N GLN A 34 -0.96 6.29 23.78
CA GLN A 34 -1.90 7.32 24.18
C GLN A 34 -3.17 6.77 24.85
N THR A 35 -3.55 5.53 24.55
CA THR A 35 -4.77 4.92 25.08
C THR A 35 -4.48 3.92 26.20
N LEU A 36 -3.86 2.79 25.86
CA LEU A 36 -3.65 1.65 26.74
C LEU A 36 -2.51 1.88 27.73
N PHE A 37 -1.33 2.31 27.27
CA PHE A 37 -0.17 2.42 28.15
C PHE A 37 -0.23 3.66 29.06
N LYS A 38 -0.89 4.74 28.63
CA LYS A 38 -1.25 5.86 29.52
C LYS A 38 -2.20 5.45 30.64
N ALA A 39 -3.15 4.54 30.36
CA ALA A 39 -4.13 4.09 31.36
C ALA A 39 -3.54 3.03 32.31
N ARG A 40 -2.70 2.12 31.79
CA ARG A 40 -2.07 1.03 32.57
C ARG A 40 -0.64 0.75 32.06
N PRO A 41 0.38 1.40 32.63
CA PRO A 41 1.77 1.23 32.20
C PRO A 41 2.32 -0.18 32.50
N GLU A 42 1.81 -0.83 33.53
CA GLU A 42 2.14 -2.21 33.93
C GLU A 42 1.86 -3.26 32.83
N LEU A 43 0.85 -3.02 31.99
CA LEU A 43 0.56 -3.89 30.85
C LEU A 43 1.55 -3.70 29.70
N ALA A 44 2.13 -2.51 29.57
CA ALA A 44 3.15 -2.22 28.56
C ALA A 44 4.41 -3.03 28.82
N GLU A 45 4.84 -3.09 30.08
CA GLU A 45 6.04 -3.85 30.48
C GLU A 45 5.83 -5.36 30.30
N GLN A 46 4.70 -5.87 30.79
CA GLN A 46 4.45 -7.31 30.85
C GLN A 46 4.10 -7.92 29.49
N PHE A 47 3.50 -7.15 28.58
CA PHE A 47 3.06 -7.62 27.25
C PHE A 47 3.80 -6.96 26.08
N SER A 48 4.89 -6.24 26.34
CA SER A 48 5.73 -5.57 25.32
C SER A 48 6.07 -6.47 24.12
N GLY A 49 6.53 -7.70 24.38
CA GLY A 49 6.90 -8.65 23.34
C GLY A 49 5.73 -9.02 22.41
N PRO A 50 4.65 -9.62 22.93
CA PRO A 50 3.48 -9.97 22.12
C PRO A 50 2.83 -8.76 21.42
N ILE A 51 2.77 -7.60 22.09
CA ILE A 51 2.20 -6.39 21.51
C ILE A 51 3.05 -5.92 20.34
N SER A 52 4.38 -5.85 20.47
CA SER A 52 5.27 -5.46 19.37
C SER A 52 5.06 -6.33 18.13
N LEU A 53 4.93 -7.65 18.30
CA LEU A 53 4.69 -8.56 17.18
C LEU A 53 3.33 -8.31 16.53
N LEU A 54 2.28 -8.09 17.33
CA LEU A 54 0.95 -7.77 16.81
C LEU A 54 0.93 -6.42 16.09
N VAL A 55 1.67 -5.43 16.59
CA VAL A 55 1.82 -4.12 15.94
C VAL A 55 2.46 -4.29 14.56
N SER A 56 3.59 -4.99 14.46
CA SER A 56 4.27 -5.26 13.19
C SER A 56 3.37 -6.02 12.21
N LEU A 57 2.66 -7.05 12.68
CA LEU A 57 1.71 -7.80 11.85
C LEU A 57 0.54 -6.92 11.37
N THR A 58 0.04 -6.04 12.24
CA THR A 58 -1.04 -5.11 11.88
C THR A 58 -0.58 -4.08 10.86
N ALA A 59 0.62 -3.51 11.04
CA ALA A 59 1.23 -2.60 10.08
C ALA A 59 1.39 -3.28 8.70
N LEU A 60 1.87 -4.53 8.67
CA LEU A 60 2.00 -5.30 7.43
C LEU A 60 0.64 -5.56 6.78
N TYR A 61 -0.36 -5.95 7.57
CA TYR A 61 -1.72 -6.20 7.07
C TYR A 61 -2.33 -4.93 6.44
N LEU A 62 -2.19 -3.77 7.09
CA LEU A 62 -2.69 -2.50 6.58
C LEU A 62 -1.98 -2.11 5.28
N LEU A 63 -0.66 -2.27 5.22
CA LEU A 63 0.13 -1.99 4.03
C LEU A 63 -0.32 -2.85 2.84
N LEU A 64 -0.47 -4.16 3.04
CA LEU A 64 -0.95 -5.08 2.00
C LEU A 64 -2.39 -4.78 1.58
N THR A 65 -3.25 -4.40 2.53
CA THR A 65 -4.63 -4.01 2.25
C THR A 65 -4.67 -2.77 1.36
N PHE A 66 -3.81 -1.78 1.60
CA PHE A 66 -3.69 -0.59 0.77
C PHE A 66 -3.28 -0.93 -0.67
N ILE A 67 -2.26 -1.78 -0.84
CA ILE A 67 -1.83 -2.26 -2.16
C ILE A 67 -2.96 -3.01 -2.87
N THR A 68 -3.71 -3.83 -2.13
CA THR A 68 -4.84 -4.59 -2.67
C THR A 68 -5.98 -3.66 -3.12
N ALA A 69 -6.29 -2.63 -2.34
CA ALA A 69 -7.27 -1.62 -2.69
C ALA A 69 -6.86 -0.82 -3.92
N ALA A 70 -5.59 -0.42 -4.02
CA ALA A 70 -5.03 0.25 -5.19
C ALA A 70 -5.13 -0.65 -6.43
N LYS A 71 -4.74 -1.94 -6.31
CA LYS A 71 -4.85 -2.93 -7.39
C LYS A 71 -6.28 -3.08 -7.88
N LYS A 72 -7.27 -3.13 -6.98
CA LYS A 72 -8.69 -3.22 -7.36
C LYS A 72 -9.14 -2.01 -8.17
N THR A 73 -8.73 -0.82 -7.75
CA THR A 73 -9.07 0.44 -8.43
C THR A 73 -8.46 0.51 -9.84
N ILE A 74 -7.16 0.22 -9.95
CA ILE A 74 -6.46 0.17 -11.25
C ILE A 74 -7.09 -0.88 -12.17
N GLY A 75 -7.46 -2.05 -11.62
CA GLY A 75 -8.14 -3.10 -12.38
C GLY A 75 -9.45 -2.63 -13.02
N ILE A 76 -10.28 -1.87 -12.28
CA ILE A 76 -11.53 -1.30 -12.81
C ILE A 76 -11.24 -0.31 -13.94
N ILE A 77 -10.27 0.60 -13.74
CA ILE A 77 -9.88 1.59 -14.76
C ILE A 77 -9.39 0.90 -16.04
N LEU A 78 -8.58 -0.15 -15.90
CA LEU A 78 -8.10 -0.94 -17.04
C LEU A 78 -9.25 -1.60 -17.79
N ILE A 79 -10.20 -2.23 -17.10
CA ILE A 79 -11.37 -2.86 -17.73
C ILE A 79 -12.16 -1.82 -18.54
N ILE A 80 -12.42 -0.65 -17.96
CA ILE A 80 -13.13 0.44 -18.65
C ILE A 80 -12.34 0.91 -19.87
N GLY A 81 -11.03 1.14 -19.72
CA GLY A 81 -10.16 1.58 -20.82
C GLY A 81 -10.18 0.59 -21.98
N TRP A 82 -10.04 -0.71 -21.69
CA TRP A 82 -10.11 -1.76 -22.71
C TRP A 82 -11.49 -1.89 -23.35
N ALA A 83 -12.57 -1.81 -22.57
CA ALA A 83 -13.93 -1.84 -23.10
C ALA A 83 -14.19 -0.66 -24.05
N LEU A 84 -13.75 0.55 -23.69
CA LEU A 84 -13.86 1.74 -24.55
C LEU A 84 -13.08 1.57 -25.85
N LEU A 85 -11.86 1.01 -25.76
CA LEU A 85 -11.00 0.76 -26.91
C LEU A 85 -11.67 -0.22 -27.89
N ILE A 86 -12.24 -1.31 -27.38
CA ILE A 86 -12.98 -2.28 -28.19
C ILE A 86 -14.16 -1.61 -28.88
N VAL A 87 -14.95 -0.80 -28.17
CA VAL A 87 -16.08 -0.06 -28.76
C VAL A 87 -15.61 0.86 -29.88
N ALA A 88 -14.52 1.62 -29.67
CA ALA A 88 -13.97 2.51 -30.68
C ALA A 88 -13.51 1.76 -31.94
N ILE A 89 -12.85 0.60 -31.76
CA ILE A 89 -12.45 -0.26 -32.88
C ILE A 89 -13.69 -0.74 -33.64
N VAL A 90 -14.69 -1.29 -32.95
CA VAL A 90 -15.92 -1.80 -33.59
C VAL A 90 -16.62 -0.71 -34.39
N LEU A 91 -16.80 0.48 -33.81
CA LEU A 91 -17.42 1.63 -34.49
C LEU A 91 -16.64 2.07 -35.73
N THR A 92 -15.30 2.01 -35.69
CA THR A 92 -14.45 2.37 -36.83
C THR A 92 -14.49 1.31 -37.92
N THR A 93 -14.58 0.03 -37.53
CA THR A 93 -14.59 -1.09 -38.47
C THR A 93 -15.97 -1.40 -39.06
N MET A 94 -17.04 -0.86 -38.49
CA MET A 94 -18.38 -0.95 -39.09
C MET A 94 -18.42 -0.07 -40.35
N PRO A 95 -18.66 -0.65 -41.54
CA PRO A 95 -18.87 0.15 -42.74
C PRO A 95 -20.12 1.00 -42.53
N SER A 96 -19.98 2.32 -42.61
CA SER A 96 -21.14 3.21 -42.76
C SER A 96 -21.75 2.91 -44.13
N ALA A 97 -22.91 2.25 -44.11
CA ALA A 97 -23.72 2.01 -45.31
C ALA A 97 -24.29 3.32 -45.86
#